data_AF-A0A317EMZ8-F1
#
_entry.id   AF-A0A317EMZ8-F1
#
_cell.length_a   1.000
_cell.length_b   1.000
_cell.length_c   1.000
_cell.angle_alpha   90.00
_cell.angle_beta   90.00
_cell.angle_gamma   90.00
#
_symmetry.space_group_name_H-M   'P 1'
#
loop_
_entity.id
_entity.type
_entity.pdbx_description
1 polymer ?
#
loop_
_entity_poly.entity_id
_entity_poly.type
_entity_poly.pdbx_seq_one_letter_code
_entity_poly.pdbx_strand_id
1 'polypeptide(L)'
;MLSSVTFAIIQLEEVHAIRRKLTLASDRLHISMESEEMQAIGLICRESLLALAQELAKRNTKIVEDEQLKKGDFKGIAKIFIDEYAPGVSIATLRSYARKMSDIAWSYASEIVHSSYKNFPDVKICTILAASTVSILENLFMKYVGFDHQPRCPNCGSVSLEIYSIKNDNKLIEHCTKCDFDNIVDIETVGNPL
;
A
#
# COMPACT_ATOMS: atom_id res chain seq x y z
N MET A 1 -16.34 -13.92 2.47
CA MET A 1 -15.31 -13.63 1.45
C MET A 1 -15.72 -12.50 0.50
N LEU A 2 -16.91 -12.55 -0.13
CA LEU A 2 -17.42 -11.45 -0.98
C LEU A 2 -17.49 -10.09 -0.27
N SER A 3 -17.87 -10.03 1.02
CA SER A 3 -17.91 -8.76 1.76
C SER A 3 -16.53 -8.16 2.06
N SER A 4 -15.51 -8.98 2.34
CA SER A 4 -14.13 -8.51 2.60
C SER A 4 -13.47 -7.96 1.34
N VAL A 5 -13.72 -8.56 0.17
CA VAL A 5 -13.19 -8.09 -1.11
C VAL A 5 -13.87 -6.79 -1.54
N THR A 6 -15.20 -6.69 -1.45
CA THR A 6 -15.93 -5.44 -1.73
C THR A 6 -15.52 -4.31 -0.78
N PHE A 7 -15.31 -4.61 0.51
CA PHE A 7 -14.81 -3.64 1.48
C PHE A 7 -13.37 -3.19 1.16
N ALA A 8 -12.49 -4.12 0.78
CA ALA A 8 -11.14 -3.77 0.33
C ALA A 8 -11.14 -2.87 -0.91
N ILE A 9 -12.04 -3.14 -1.88
CA ILE A 9 -12.19 -2.33 -3.11
C ILE A 9 -12.62 -0.89 -2.77
N ILE A 10 -13.63 -0.72 -1.91
CA ILE A 10 -14.10 0.63 -1.50
C ILE A 10 -12.97 1.39 -0.78
N GLN A 11 -12.17 0.70 0.03
CA GLN A 11 -11.05 1.32 0.73
C GLN A 11 -9.90 1.76 -0.20
N LEU A 12 -9.81 1.27 -1.43
CA LEU A 12 -8.79 1.68 -2.39
C LEU A 12 -9.14 3.00 -3.11
N GLU A 13 -10.42 3.37 -3.20
CA GLU A 13 -10.85 4.57 -3.94
C GLU A 13 -10.26 5.88 -3.38
N GLU A 14 -10.25 6.04 -2.06
CA GLU A 14 -9.68 7.23 -1.41
C GLU A 14 -8.15 7.29 -1.56
N VAL A 15 -7.48 6.13 -1.52
CA VAL A 15 -6.03 6.03 -1.77
C VAL A 15 -5.71 6.38 -3.24
N HIS A 16 -6.56 5.97 -4.19
CA HIS A 16 -6.44 6.37 -5.58
C HIS A 16 -6.57 7.89 -5.76
N ALA A 17 -7.47 8.55 -5.02
CA ALA A 17 -7.61 10.01 -5.05
C ALA A 17 -6.33 10.72 -4.56
N ILE A 18 -5.70 10.19 -3.49
CA ILE A 18 -4.41 10.70 -2.99
C ILE A 18 -3.30 10.51 -4.04
N ARG A 19 -3.21 9.33 -4.67
CA ARG A 19 -2.24 9.07 -5.73
C ARG A 19 -2.41 10.03 -6.91
N ARG A 20 -3.66 10.29 -7.33
CA ARG A 20 -3.95 11.25 -8.39
C ARG A 20 -3.47 12.66 -8.04
N LYS A 21 -3.60 13.11 -6.78
CA LYS A 21 -3.03 14.41 -6.33
C LYS A 21 -1.51 14.45 -6.50
N LEU A 22 -0.82 13.36 -6.14
CA LEU A 22 0.63 13.26 -6.29
C LEU A 22 1.07 13.18 -7.76
N THR A 23 0.30 12.51 -8.63
CA THR A 23 0.53 12.53 -10.08
C THR A 23 0.42 13.95 -10.63
N LEU A 24 -0.64 14.69 -10.28
CA LEU A 24 -0.81 16.07 -10.70
C LEU A 24 0.29 16.99 -10.15
N ALA A 25 0.80 16.73 -8.94
CA ALA A 25 1.97 17.44 -8.41
C ALA A 25 3.21 17.14 -9.25
N SER A 26 3.41 15.89 -9.65
CA SER A 26 4.51 15.50 -10.53
C SER A 26 4.41 16.14 -11.91
N ASP A 27 3.21 16.30 -12.46
CA ASP A 27 2.99 16.94 -13.77
C ASP A 27 3.32 18.44 -13.76
N ARG A 28 3.27 19.07 -12.58
CA ARG A 28 3.63 20.49 -12.39
C ARG A 28 5.14 20.73 -12.25
N LEU A 29 5.92 19.66 -12.05
CA LEU A 29 7.37 19.76 -11.91
C LEU A 29 8.02 20.22 -13.21
N HIS A 30 8.77 21.31 -13.15
CA HIS A 30 9.57 21.79 -14.27
C HIS A 30 10.86 22.47 -13.78
N ILE A 31 11.88 22.54 -14.64
CA ILE A 31 13.24 22.90 -14.19
C ILE A 31 13.39 24.37 -13.75
N SER A 32 12.52 25.26 -14.22
CA SER A 32 12.55 26.69 -13.92
C SER A 32 11.59 27.10 -12.79
N MET A 33 11.19 26.14 -11.94
CA MET A 33 10.34 26.45 -10.79
C MET A 33 11.05 27.40 -9.83
N GLU A 34 10.30 28.34 -9.29
CA GLU A 34 10.75 29.20 -8.20
C GLU A 34 10.50 28.56 -6.83
N SER A 35 11.16 29.09 -5.79
CA SER A 35 11.10 28.58 -4.42
C SER A 35 9.67 28.37 -3.91
N GLU A 36 8.76 29.30 -4.16
CA GLU A 36 7.36 29.23 -3.72
C GLU A 36 6.60 28.10 -4.41
N GLU A 37 6.86 27.86 -5.69
CA GLU A 37 6.26 26.75 -6.43
C GLU A 37 6.78 25.41 -5.91
N MET A 38 8.07 25.34 -5.60
CA MET A 38 8.71 24.17 -5.00
C MET A 38 8.11 23.84 -3.62
N GLN A 39 7.94 24.85 -2.76
CA GLN A 39 7.29 24.72 -1.47
C GLN A 39 5.82 24.25 -1.61
N ALA A 40 5.10 24.76 -2.62
CA ALA A 40 3.73 24.34 -2.90
C ALA A 40 3.65 22.85 -3.29
N ILE A 41 4.60 22.32 -4.06
CA ILE A 41 4.67 20.87 -4.33
C ILE A 41 5.00 20.08 -3.06
N GLY A 42 5.94 20.57 -2.23
CA GLY A 42 6.22 19.99 -0.92
C GLY A 42 4.97 19.93 -0.03
N LEU A 43 4.14 20.98 -0.07
CA LEU A 43 2.89 21.05 0.69
C LEU A 43 1.89 19.99 0.20
N ILE A 44 1.73 19.83 -1.12
CA ILE A 44 0.89 18.79 -1.70
C ILE A 44 1.36 17.40 -1.25
N CYS A 45 2.68 17.16 -1.23
CA CYS A 45 3.24 15.90 -0.74
C CYS A 45 2.87 15.66 0.73
N ARG A 46 3.08 16.66 1.59
CA ARG A 46 2.80 16.57 3.03
C ARG A 46 1.31 16.38 3.33
N GLU A 47 0.44 17.10 2.63
CA GLU A 47 -1.01 16.96 2.76
C GLU A 47 -1.51 15.61 2.25
N SER A 48 -0.89 15.07 1.20
CA SER A 48 -1.20 13.72 0.70
C SER A 48 -0.85 12.64 1.72
N LEU A 49 0.28 12.79 2.43
CA LEU A 49 0.65 11.90 3.54
C LEU A 49 -0.34 12.03 4.72
N LEU A 50 -0.74 13.25 5.09
CA LEU A 50 -1.77 13.44 6.12
C LEU A 50 -3.12 12.81 5.73
N ALA A 51 -3.54 12.99 4.48
CA ALA A 51 -4.75 12.37 3.95
C ALA A 51 -4.65 10.85 4.05
N LEU A 52 -3.49 10.26 3.70
CA LEU A 52 -3.24 8.84 3.87
C LEU A 52 -3.39 8.39 5.33
N ALA A 53 -2.81 9.11 6.28
CA ALA A 53 -2.97 8.79 7.71
C ALA A 53 -4.43 8.89 8.17
N GLN A 54 -5.18 9.87 7.69
CA GLN A 54 -6.61 9.98 7.99
C GLN A 54 -7.40 8.79 7.42
N GLU A 55 -7.10 8.37 6.19
CA GLU A 55 -7.72 7.20 5.59
C GLU A 55 -7.36 5.93 6.36
N LEU A 56 -6.11 5.74 6.76
CA LEU A 56 -5.70 4.62 7.61
C LEU A 56 -6.48 4.63 8.93
N ALA A 57 -6.51 5.76 9.63
CA ALA A 57 -7.21 5.89 10.90
C ALA A 57 -8.72 5.55 10.82
N LYS A 58 -9.38 5.83 9.69
CA LYS A 58 -10.77 5.43 9.45
C LYS A 58 -10.95 3.91 9.34
N ARG A 59 -9.92 3.17 8.91
CA ARG A 59 -9.99 1.70 8.72
C ARG A 59 -9.99 0.95 10.05
N ASN A 60 -9.33 1.50 11.06
CA ASN A 60 -9.33 0.97 12.42
C ASN A 60 -9.18 2.15 13.40
N THR A 61 -10.30 2.71 13.85
CA THR A 61 -10.27 3.85 14.78
C THR A 61 -9.80 3.44 16.17
N LYS A 62 -10.07 2.20 16.57
CA LYS A 62 -9.74 1.68 17.89
C LYS A 62 -8.23 1.64 18.13
N ILE A 63 -7.44 1.14 17.18
CA ILE A 63 -5.97 1.10 17.32
C ILE A 63 -5.36 2.51 17.45
N VAL A 64 -5.99 3.52 16.84
CA VAL A 64 -5.56 4.92 16.94
C VAL A 64 -5.90 5.51 18.32
N GLU A 65 -7.09 5.18 18.85
CA GLU A 65 -7.55 5.61 20.17
C GLU A 65 -6.73 4.95 21.29
N ASP A 66 -6.46 3.65 21.18
CA ASP A 66 -5.67 2.88 22.16
C ASP A 66 -4.26 3.45 22.31
N GLU A 67 -3.64 3.90 21.20
CA GLU A 67 -2.32 4.53 21.16
C GLU A 67 -2.35 6.07 21.38
N GLN A 68 -3.53 6.65 21.61
CA GLN A 68 -3.75 8.09 21.86
C GLN A 68 -3.14 9.02 20.79
N LEU A 69 -3.16 8.58 19.53
CA LEU A 69 -2.53 9.33 18.44
C LEU A 69 -3.39 10.52 17.99
N LYS A 70 -2.73 11.64 17.69
CA LYS A 70 -3.39 12.84 17.15
C LYS A 70 -3.67 12.66 15.66
N LYS A 71 -4.74 13.29 15.15
CA LYS A 71 -5.08 13.28 13.71
C LYS A 71 -3.93 13.75 12.79
N GLY A 72 -3.04 14.62 13.29
CA GLY A 72 -1.88 15.12 12.54
C GLY A 72 -0.60 14.30 12.71
N ASP A 73 -0.62 13.23 13.50
CA ASP A 73 0.56 12.39 13.76
C ASP A 73 0.71 11.33 12.67
N PHE A 74 1.14 11.78 11.49
CA PHE A 74 1.37 10.88 10.36
C PHE A 74 2.33 9.73 10.70
N LYS A 75 3.45 10.03 11.39
CA LYS A 75 4.48 9.02 11.68
C LYS A 75 3.95 7.95 12.63
N GLY A 76 3.24 8.35 13.69
CA GLY A 76 2.60 7.43 14.62
C GLY A 76 1.58 6.55 13.92
N ILE A 77 0.67 7.16 13.15
CA ILE A 77 -0.40 6.44 12.45
C ILE A 77 0.19 5.46 11.41
N ALA A 78 1.11 5.91 10.56
CA ALA A 78 1.75 5.04 9.58
C ALA A 78 2.45 3.85 10.24
N LYS A 79 3.16 4.07 11.36
CA LYS A 79 3.84 3.00 12.10
C LYS A 79 2.86 1.93 12.58
N ILE A 80 1.76 2.29 13.25
CA ILE A 80 0.84 1.30 13.81
C ILE A 80 0.12 0.49 12.72
N PHE A 81 -0.23 1.11 11.60
CA PHE A 81 -0.87 0.41 10.48
C PHE A 81 0.10 -0.47 9.69
N ILE A 82 1.38 -0.06 9.57
CA ILE A 82 2.43 -0.92 9.04
C ILE A 82 2.61 -2.16 9.93
N ASP A 83 2.43 -2.02 11.24
CA ASP A 83 2.55 -3.12 12.20
C ASP A 83 1.35 -4.07 12.13
N GLU A 84 0.15 -3.51 11.99
CA GLU A 84 -1.09 -4.23 11.73
C GLU A 84 -1.01 -5.04 10.41
N TYR A 85 -0.57 -4.42 9.31
CA TYR A 85 -0.60 -5.01 7.97
C TYR A 85 0.52 -5.99 7.69
N ALA A 86 1.62 -5.91 8.43
CA ALA A 86 2.75 -6.81 8.26
C ALA A 86 3.04 -7.55 9.56
N PRO A 87 2.14 -8.43 10.06
CA PRO A 87 2.38 -9.15 11.31
C PRO A 87 3.40 -10.28 11.12
N GLY A 88 4.08 -10.66 12.21
CA GLY A 88 4.98 -11.81 12.22
C GLY A 88 6.44 -11.52 11.81
N VAL A 89 7.27 -12.57 11.91
CA VAL A 89 8.73 -12.49 11.75
C VAL A 89 9.16 -12.52 10.29
N SER A 90 8.48 -13.31 9.45
CA SER A 90 8.78 -13.48 8.02
C SER A 90 8.72 -12.18 7.21
N ILE A 91 7.94 -11.21 7.65
CA ILE A 91 7.75 -9.90 6.99
C ILE A 91 8.45 -8.74 7.74
N ALA A 92 9.23 -9.03 8.80
CA ALA A 92 9.83 -8.01 9.66
C ALA A 92 10.75 -7.04 8.90
N THR A 93 11.51 -7.52 7.92
CA THR A 93 12.39 -6.69 7.10
C THR A 93 11.60 -5.70 6.26
N LEU A 94 10.53 -6.15 5.57
CA LEU A 94 9.66 -5.28 4.79
C LEU A 94 8.97 -4.25 5.68
N ARG A 95 8.48 -4.67 6.86
CA ARG A 95 7.90 -3.78 7.87
C ARG A 95 8.88 -2.66 8.27
N SER A 96 10.14 -3.00 8.53
CA SER A 96 11.20 -2.03 8.84
C SER A 96 11.43 -1.02 7.71
N TYR A 97 11.49 -1.48 6.46
CA TYR A 97 11.66 -0.59 5.30
C TYR A 97 10.46 0.34 5.10
N ALA A 98 9.23 -0.17 5.26
CA ALA A 98 8.03 0.65 5.14
C ALA A 98 7.98 1.77 6.20
N ARG A 99 8.36 1.47 7.45
CA ARG A 99 8.44 2.48 8.52
C ARG A 99 9.48 3.55 8.18
N LYS A 100 10.68 3.15 7.75
CA LYS A 100 11.75 4.07 7.35
C LYS A 100 11.32 4.96 6.19
N MET A 101 10.69 4.38 5.17
CA MET A 101 10.22 5.13 4.01
C MET A 101 9.18 6.19 4.42
N SER A 102 8.23 5.83 5.28
CA SER A 102 7.22 6.75 5.79
C SER A 102 7.86 7.91 6.56
N ASP A 103 8.84 7.61 7.42
CA ASP A 103 9.56 8.63 8.19
C ASP A 103 10.34 9.60 7.29
N ILE A 104 11.06 9.06 6.29
CA ILE A 104 11.83 9.84 5.31
C ILE A 104 10.91 10.73 4.49
N ALA A 105 9.82 10.17 3.92
CA ALA A 105 8.89 10.93 3.09
C ALA A 105 8.25 12.09 3.86
N TRP A 106 7.83 11.86 5.11
CA TRP A 106 7.27 12.91 5.95
C TRP A 106 8.27 14.01 6.29
N SER A 107 9.46 13.61 6.73
CA SER A 107 10.50 14.54 7.19
C SER A 107 10.98 15.39 6.03
N TYR A 108 11.22 14.78 4.87
CA TYR A 108 11.69 15.49 3.69
C TYR A 108 10.60 16.39 3.09
N ALA A 109 9.34 15.96 3.04
CA ALA A 109 8.24 16.85 2.62
C ALA A 109 8.10 18.07 3.54
N SER A 110 8.26 17.89 4.85
CA SER A 110 8.26 19.00 5.81
C SER A 110 9.46 19.94 5.59
N GLU A 111 10.63 19.39 5.24
CA GLU A 111 11.82 20.20 4.91
C GLU A 111 11.63 21.02 3.64
N ILE A 112 11.03 20.45 2.58
CA ILE A 112 10.72 21.20 1.34
C ILE A 112 9.80 22.38 1.63
N VAL A 113 8.73 22.20 2.40
CA VAL A 113 7.73 23.25 2.70
C VAL A 113 8.34 24.44 3.44
N HIS A 114 9.39 24.22 4.24
CA HIS A 114 9.99 25.25 5.09
C HIS A 114 11.32 25.78 4.56
N SER A 115 11.76 25.37 3.37
CA SER A 115 13.04 25.76 2.81
C SER A 115 12.86 26.57 1.53
N SER A 116 13.56 27.70 1.44
CA SER A 116 13.66 28.52 0.22
C SER A 116 14.88 28.19 -0.65
N TYR A 117 15.64 27.15 -0.28
CA TYR A 117 16.92 26.81 -0.91
C TYR A 117 16.90 25.45 -1.61
N LYS A 118 15.75 24.76 -1.60
CA LYS A 118 15.58 23.49 -2.29
C LYS A 118 15.52 23.72 -3.79
N ASN A 119 16.04 22.76 -4.54
CA ASN A 119 16.09 22.81 -5.98
C ASN A 119 15.10 21.81 -6.61
N PHE A 120 14.95 21.89 -7.93
CA PHE A 120 14.08 21.00 -8.68
C PHE A 120 14.31 19.50 -8.38
N PRO A 121 15.57 18.98 -8.38
CA PRO A 121 15.83 17.60 -7.95
C PRO A 121 15.30 17.26 -6.55
N ASP A 122 15.47 18.15 -5.57
CA ASP A 122 14.98 17.92 -4.20
C ASP A 122 13.47 17.70 -4.17
N VAL A 123 12.72 18.58 -4.85
CA VAL A 123 11.24 18.49 -4.88
C VAL A 123 10.78 17.26 -5.65
N LYS A 124 11.48 16.88 -6.72
CA LYS A 124 11.21 15.65 -7.46
C LYS A 124 11.42 14.42 -6.58
N ILE A 125 12.50 14.37 -5.81
CA ILE A 125 12.77 13.30 -4.84
C ILE A 125 11.65 13.26 -3.80
N CYS A 126 11.23 14.40 -3.25
CA CYS A 126 10.12 14.48 -2.31
C CYS A 126 8.82 13.89 -2.88
N THR A 127 8.49 14.23 -4.12
CA THR A 127 7.31 13.73 -4.82
C THR A 127 7.36 12.20 -4.97
N ILE A 128 8.52 11.65 -5.35
CA ILE A 128 8.74 10.20 -5.47
C ILE A 128 8.57 9.53 -4.10
N LEU A 129 9.20 10.06 -3.05
CA LEU A 129 9.12 9.48 -1.69
C LEU A 129 7.69 9.44 -1.17
N ALA A 130 6.92 10.51 -1.36
CA ALA A 130 5.51 10.56 -0.98
C ALA A 130 4.68 9.52 -1.75
N ALA A 131 4.83 9.46 -3.08
CA ALA A 131 4.11 8.50 -3.93
C ALA A 131 4.47 7.04 -3.62
N SER A 132 5.76 6.76 -3.36
CA SER A 132 6.23 5.44 -2.95
C SER A 132 5.66 5.05 -1.59
N THR A 133 5.60 5.97 -0.63
CA THR A 133 5.03 5.71 0.70
C THR A 133 3.55 5.35 0.62
N VAL A 134 2.76 6.12 -0.13
CA VAL A 134 1.34 5.81 -0.39
C VAL A 134 1.19 4.42 -1.01
N SER A 135 1.98 4.13 -2.05
CA SER A 135 1.94 2.83 -2.75
C SER A 135 2.36 1.66 -1.85
N ILE A 136 3.36 1.84 -0.99
CA ILE A 136 3.82 0.80 -0.06
C ILE A 136 2.72 0.46 0.93
N LEU A 137 2.09 1.46 1.55
CA LEU A 137 1.00 1.24 2.52
C LEU A 137 -0.21 0.57 1.87
N GLU A 138 -0.57 0.99 0.65
CA GLU A 138 -1.61 0.36 -0.17
C GLU A 138 -1.30 -1.13 -0.43
N ASN A 139 -0.07 -1.44 -0.86
CA ASN A 139 0.31 -2.82 -1.17
C ASN A 139 0.47 -3.67 0.10
N LEU A 140 0.92 -3.10 1.22
CA LEU A 140 0.92 -3.80 2.51
C LEU A 140 -0.49 -4.18 2.93
N PHE A 141 -1.47 -3.29 2.75
CA PHE A 141 -2.87 -3.62 2.98
C PHE A 141 -3.37 -4.74 2.06
N MET A 142 -3.00 -4.72 0.76
CA MET A 142 -3.36 -5.80 -0.18
C MET A 142 -2.79 -7.15 0.27
N LYS A 143 -1.54 -7.18 0.74
CA LYS A 143 -0.95 -8.40 1.33
C LYS A 143 -1.71 -8.83 2.58
N TYR A 144 -2.00 -7.89 3.48
CA TYR A 144 -2.73 -8.17 4.72
C TYR A 144 -4.09 -8.81 4.48
N VAL A 145 -4.84 -8.37 3.46
CA VAL A 145 -6.14 -8.97 3.10
C VAL A 145 -6.03 -10.22 2.20
N GLY A 146 -4.80 -10.71 1.94
CA GLY A 146 -4.54 -12.02 1.35
C GLY A 146 -4.31 -12.04 -0.16
N PHE A 147 -4.05 -10.91 -0.82
CA PHE A 147 -3.75 -10.87 -2.26
C PHE A 147 -2.35 -11.40 -2.62
N ASP A 148 -1.52 -11.81 -1.65
CA ASP A 148 -0.23 -12.44 -1.89
C ASP A 148 -0.29 -13.98 -1.89
N HIS A 149 -1.45 -14.58 -1.65
CA HIS A 149 -1.69 -16.03 -1.76
C HIS A 149 -1.91 -16.52 -3.20
N GLN A 150 -1.24 -15.89 -4.17
CA GLN A 150 -1.36 -16.34 -5.56
C GLN A 150 -0.79 -17.77 -5.67
N PRO A 151 -1.58 -18.74 -6.15
CA PRO A 151 -1.13 -20.12 -6.24
C PRO A 151 0.09 -20.21 -7.17
N ARG A 152 1.01 -21.11 -6.82
CA ARG A 152 2.22 -21.38 -7.58
C ARG A 152 2.26 -22.83 -7.98
N CYS A 153 2.64 -23.08 -9.22
CA CYS A 153 2.88 -24.43 -9.71
C CYS A 153 3.85 -25.15 -8.78
N PRO A 154 3.49 -26.29 -8.17
CA PRO A 154 4.37 -27.00 -7.25
C PRO A 154 5.61 -27.58 -7.95
N ASN A 155 5.50 -27.83 -9.26
CA ASN A 155 6.62 -28.31 -10.08
C ASN A 155 7.66 -27.24 -10.45
N CYS A 156 7.26 -26.03 -10.87
CA CYS A 156 8.20 -25.02 -11.39
C CYS A 156 8.14 -23.62 -10.72
N GLY A 157 7.22 -23.41 -9.76
CA GLY A 157 7.06 -22.13 -9.04
C GLY A 157 6.38 -21.00 -9.83
N SER A 158 5.98 -21.26 -11.08
CA SER A 158 5.24 -20.31 -11.93
C SER A 158 3.90 -19.92 -11.32
N VAL A 159 3.49 -18.66 -11.49
CA VAL A 159 2.14 -18.15 -11.15
C VAL A 159 1.19 -18.15 -12.34
N SER A 160 1.67 -18.54 -13.53
CA SER A 160 0.85 -18.69 -14.73
C SER A 160 0.08 -20.01 -14.67
N LEU A 161 -1.03 -19.98 -13.93
CA LEU A 161 -1.91 -21.12 -13.73
C LEU A 161 -3.28 -20.81 -14.35
N GLU A 162 -3.84 -21.79 -15.06
CA GLU A 162 -5.24 -21.82 -15.47
C GLU A 162 -6.00 -22.75 -14.53
N ILE A 163 -7.14 -22.29 -14.01
CA ILE A 163 -7.91 -23.04 -13.01
C ILE A 163 -9.19 -23.57 -13.67
N TYR A 164 -9.35 -24.89 -13.63
CA TYR A 164 -10.49 -25.60 -14.19
C TYR A 164 -11.29 -26.28 -13.07
N SER A 165 -12.62 -26.22 -13.14
CA SER A 165 -13.48 -27.00 -12.24
C SER A 165 -13.74 -28.39 -12.82
N ILE A 166 -13.54 -29.44 -12.02
CA ILE A 166 -14.02 -30.77 -12.38
C ILE A 166 -15.49 -30.86 -11.98
N LYS A 167 -16.39 -30.98 -12.97
CA LYS A 167 -17.82 -31.19 -12.70
C LYS A 167 -17.99 -32.47 -11.86
N ASN A 168 -18.69 -32.33 -10.73
CA ASN A 168 -19.13 -33.37 -9.81
C ASN A 168 -18.16 -33.87 -8.72
N ASP A 169 -16.95 -33.32 -8.59
CA ASP A 169 -15.97 -33.91 -7.65
C ASP A 169 -15.38 -32.95 -6.63
N ASN A 170 -15.97 -31.75 -6.45
CA ASN A 170 -15.52 -30.71 -5.52
C ASN A 170 -14.00 -30.44 -5.61
N LYS A 171 -13.43 -30.57 -6.81
CA LYS A 171 -12.00 -30.45 -7.12
C LYS A 171 -11.76 -29.40 -8.19
N LEU A 172 -10.61 -28.74 -8.06
CA LEU A 172 -10.04 -27.84 -9.06
C LEU A 172 -8.78 -28.46 -9.64
N ILE A 173 -8.55 -28.23 -10.92
CA ILE A 173 -7.26 -28.47 -11.57
C ILE A 173 -6.60 -27.11 -11.74
N GLU A 174 -5.41 -26.95 -11.16
CA GLU A 174 -4.51 -25.84 -11.45
C GLU A 174 -3.52 -26.33 -12.52
N HIS A 175 -3.75 -25.95 -13.77
CA HIS A 175 -2.88 -26.27 -14.90
C HIS A 175 -1.81 -25.19 -15.06
N CYS A 176 -0.54 -25.58 -15.05
CA CYS A 176 0.56 -24.66 -15.27
C CYS A 176 0.83 -24.45 -16.77
N THR A 177 0.56 -23.24 -17.29
CA THR A 177 0.79 -22.88 -18.70
C THR A 177 2.27 -22.72 -19.07
N LYS A 178 3.20 -23.12 -18.19
CA LYS A 178 4.66 -23.02 -18.40
C LYS A 178 5.37 -24.37 -18.44
N CYS A 179 4.93 -25.34 -17.65
CA CYS A 179 5.54 -26.66 -17.61
C CYS A 179 4.51 -27.79 -17.77
N ASP A 180 3.28 -27.44 -18.12
CA ASP A 180 2.15 -28.34 -18.37
C ASP A 180 1.82 -29.28 -17.21
N PHE A 181 2.20 -28.89 -15.98
CA PHE A 181 1.91 -29.64 -14.77
C PHE A 181 0.49 -29.35 -14.28
N ASP A 182 -0.28 -30.41 -14.04
CA ASP A 182 -1.61 -30.35 -13.44
C ASP A 182 -1.54 -30.67 -11.95
N ASN A 183 -1.95 -29.71 -11.13
CA ASN A 183 -2.15 -29.91 -9.70
C ASN A 183 -3.64 -30.06 -9.40
N ILE A 184 -4.04 -31.13 -8.71
CA ILE A 184 -5.43 -31.35 -8.31
C ILE A 184 -5.59 -30.87 -6.88
N VAL A 185 -6.53 -29.95 -6.65
CA VAL A 185 -6.80 -29.32 -5.36
C VAL A 185 -8.24 -29.60 -4.96
N ASP A 186 -8.45 -30.12 -3.75
CA ASP A 186 -9.79 -30.30 -3.19
C ASP A 186 -10.35 -28.95 -2.70
N ILE A 187 -11.63 -28.69 -2.99
CA ILE A 187 -12.34 -27.52 -2.49
C ILE A 187 -12.85 -27.82 -1.08
N GLU A 188 -12.11 -27.39 -0.06
CA GLU A 188 -12.64 -27.39 1.31
C GLU A 188 -13.68 -26.27 1.47
N THR A 189 -14.90 -26.62 1.90
CA THR A 189 -15.89 -25.62 2.32
C THR A 189 -15.43 -25.03 3.66
N VAL A 190 -14.87 -23.82 3.62
CA VAL A 190 -14.52 -23.08 4.85
C VAL A 190 -15.82 -22.82 5.63
N GLY A 191 -15.98 -23.54 6.74
CA GLY A 191 -17.08 -23.34 7.67
C GLY A 191 -17.13 -21.88 8.17
N ASN A 192 -18.35 -21.36 8.33
CA ASN A 192 -18.62 -20.04 8.88
C ASN A 192 -17.82 -19.82 10.18
N PRO A 193 -17.17 -18.66 10.41
CA PRO A 193 -16.63 -18.36 11.72
C PRO A 193 -17.79 -18.29 12.73
N LEU A 194 -17.67 -19.04 13.82
CA LEU A 194 -18.52 -18.96 15.02
C LEU A 194 -18.42 -17.59 15.68
#